data_AF-A0A2Z4WAS7-F1
#
_entry.id   AF-A0A2Z4WAS7-F1
#
_cell.length_a   1.000
_cell.length_b   1.000
_cell.length_c   1.000
_cell.angle_alpha   90.00
_cell.angle_beta   90.00
_cell.angle_gamma   90.00
#
_symmetry.space_group_name_H-M   'P 1'
#
loop_
_entity.id
_entity.type
_entity.pdbx_description
1 polymer ?
#
loop_
_entity_poly.entity_id
_entity_poly.type
_entity_poly.pdbx_seq_one_letter_code
_entity_poly.pdbx_strand_id
1 'polypeptide(L)'
;MEGKHTKGLDFLYLGLYAFAGLGLELVLSNFIEPVLYGKNITQFTTLENILHWIITCAIWGIIAKVLICISKKKYEFNIFTNKDKIEKINWVIALIILGISIIVSNWEWNGFKILIEFRNNGWLKFIFQYIYYLFEAMLVLLIIVFGQRAGELQFKNSKLPWGGFLLGLTWGLVHMLTKGNLMMGLMLCIMSVVYGAAYITMNKNIYSAYVLIFLMFVL
;
A
#
# COMPACT_ATOMS: atom_id res chain seq x y z
N MET A 1 9.91 -26.75 25.92
CA MET A 1 9.77 -26.07 24.62
C MET A 1 9.65 -24.58 24.94
N GLU A 2 10.74 -23.82 24.80
CA GLU A 2 10.73 -22.38 25.07
C GLU A 2 9.77 -21.67 24.12
N GLY A 3 8.80 -20.94 24.69
CA GLY A 3 7.87 -20.12 23.94
C GLY A 3 8.64 -19.07 23.15
N LYS A 4 8.56 -19.11 21.82
CA LYS A 4 9.06 -18.03 20.96
C LYS A 4 8.30 -16.76 21.33
N HIS A 5 8.91 -15.90 22.14
CA HIS A 5 8.51 -14.50 22.24
C HIS A 5 8.54 -13.93 20.82
N THR A 6 7.37 -13.71 20.22
CA THR A 6 7.26 -13.03 18.93
C THR A 6 7.72 -11.59 19.12
N LYS A 7 8.85 -11.25 18.49
CA LYS A 7 9.48 -9.93 18.68
C LYS A 7 8.90 -8.95 17.67
N GLY A 8 8.84 -7.66 18.01
CA GLY A 8 8.41 -6.61 17.06
C GLY A 8 9.18 -6.68 15.73
N LEU A 9 10.44 -7.11 15.77
CA LEU A 9 11.29 -7.34 14.59
C LEU A 9 10.73 -8.36 13.60
N ASP A 10 10.04 -9.42 14.05
CA ASP A 10 9.44 -10.40 13.15
C ASP A 10 8.37 -9.76 12.25
N PHE A 11 7.55 -8.88 12.83
CA PHE A 11 6.55 -8.13 12.07
C PHE A 11 7.17 -7.02 11.23
N LEU A 12 8.26 -6.40 11.69
CA LEU A 12 9.02 -5.45 10.86
C LEU A 12 9.49 -6.13 9.57
N TYR A 13 10.04 -7.36 9.66
CA TYR A 13 10.44 -8.12 8.48
C TYR A 13 9.26 -8.45 7.56
N LEU A 14 8.10 -8.83 8.10
CA LEU A 14 6.90 -9.03 7.27
C LEU A 14 6.49 -7.76 6.51
N GLY A 15 6.57 -6.59 7.16
CA GLY A 15 6.33 -5.31 6.51
C GLY A 15 7.35 -5.00 5.41
N LEU A 16 8.64 -5.26 5.67
CA LEU A 16 9.70 -5.10 4.68
C LEU A 16 9.58 -6.08 3.51
N TYR A 17 9.09 -7.31 3.73
CA TYR A 17 8.79 -8.25 2.66
C TYR A 17 7.58 -7.83 1.81
N ALA A 18 6.56 -7.20 2.41
CA ALA A 18 5.46 -6.61 1.64
C ALA A 18 5.98 -5.47 0.73
N PHE A 19 6.86 -4.63 1.26
CA PHE A 19 7.55 -3.59 0.49
C PHE A 19 8.45 -4.17 -0.61
N ALA A 20 9.25 -5.20 -0.32
CA ALA A 20 10.04 -5.89 -1.33
C ALA A 20 9.15 -6.49 -2.44
N GLY A 21 7.96 -6.98 -2.08
CA GLY A 21 6.96 -7.44 -3.03
C GLY A 21 6.47 -6.35 -3.98
N LEU A 22 6.20 -5.14 -3.48
CA LEU A 22 5.93 -3.98 -4.35
C LEU A 22 7.10 -3.73 -5.30
N GLY A 23 8.33 -3.75 -4.77
CA GLY A 23 9.55 -3.53 -5.55
C GLY A 23 9.82 -4.54 -6.67
N LEU A 24 9.18 -5.73 -6.67
CA LEU A 24 9.30 -6.69 -7.77
C LEU A 24 8.73 -6.18 -9.09
N GLU A 25 7.78 -5.24 -9.05
CA GLU A 25 7.32 -4.57 -10.26
C GLU A 25 8.47 -3.82 -10.94
N LEU A 26 9.30 -3.11 -10.18
CA LEU A 26 10.46 -2.40 -10.74
C LEU A 26 11.45 -3.37 -11.39
N VAL A 27 11.57 -4.59 -10.84
CA VAL A 27 12.39 -5.66 -11.45
C VAL A 27 11.74 -6.13 -12.76
N LEU A 28 10.43 -6.35 -12.75
CA LEU A 28 9.67 -6.77 -13.91
C LEU A 28 9.75 -5.73 -15.05
N SER A 29 9.43 -4.47 -14.73
CA SER A 29 9.27 -3.37 -15.70
C SER A 29 10.58 -2.84 -16.25
N ASN A 30 11.68 -2.90 -15.49
CA ASN A 30 12.97 -2.29 -15.90
C ASN A 30 14.01 -3.33 -16.35
N PHE A 31 13.82 -4.61 -16.05
CA PHE A 31 14.80 -5.65 -16.39
C PHE A 31 14.17 -6.80 -17.16
N ILE A 32 13.17 -7.47 -16.61
CA ILE A 32 12.65 -8.72 -17.21
C ILE A 32 11.90 -8.43 -18.51
N GLU A 33 10.88 -7.57 -18.49
CA GLU A 33 10.06 -7.31 -19.66
C GLU A 33 10.79 -6.53 -20.76
N PRO A 34 11.65 -5.54 -20.46
CA PRO A 34 12.43 -4.89 -21.52
C PRO A 34 13.35 -5.86 -22.26
N VAL A 35 13.94 -6.84 -21.56
CA VAL A 35 14.74 -7.90 -22.20
C VAL A 35 13.86 -8.82 -23.05
N LEU A 36 12.66 -9.17 -22.60
CA LEU A 36 11.74 -10.05 -23.32
C LEU A 36 11.10 -9.39 -24.55
N TYR A 37 10.72 -8.11 -24.45
CA TYR A 37 10.03 -7.37 -25.50
C TYR A 37 10.97 -6.54 -26.38
N GLY A 38 12.24 -6.42 -26.01
CA GLY A 38 13.26 -5.67 -26.76
C GLY A 38 13.03 -4.16 -26.79
N LYS A 39 12.23 -3.62 -25.85
CA LYS A 39 11.86 -2.20 -25.79
C LYS A 39 11.54 -1.78 -24.36
N ASN A 40 11.61 -0.47 -24.10
CA ASN A 40 11.31 0.08 -22.78
C ASN A 40 9.80 0.08 -22.49
N ILE A 41 9.41 0.07 -21.21
CA ILE A 41 8.01 0.12 -20.78
C ILE A 41 7.23 1.31 -21.35
N THR A 42 7.91 2.43 -21.58
CA THR A 42 7.32 3.64 -22.20
C THR A 42 6.87 3.41 -23.64
N GLN A 43 7.33 2.33 -24.29
CA GLN A 43 7.02 1.95 -25.67
C GLN A 43 6.11 0.71 -25.74
N PHE A 44 5.56 0.27 -24.61
CA PHE A 44 4.65 -0.86 -24.59
C PHE A 44 3.34 -0.52 -25.31
N THR A 45 2.87 -1.47 -26.09
CA THR A 45 1.52 -1.48 -26.66
C THR A 45 0.48 -1.62 -25.55
N THR A 46 -0.79 -1.41 -25.89
CA THR A 46 -1.89 -1.61 -24.94
C THR A 46 -1.91 -3.03 -24.38
N LEU A 47 -1.67 -4.05 -25.21
CA LEU A 47 -1.64 -5.44 -24.76
C LEU A 47 -0.50 -5.70 -23.79
N GLU A 48 0.71 -5.23 -24.08
CA GLU A 48 1.87 -5.42 -23.21
C GLU A 48 1.70 -4.70 -21.86
N ASN A 49 1.11 -3.50 -21.84
CA ASN A 49 0.77 -2.83 -20.57
C ASN A 49 -0.25 -3.64 -19.74
N ILE A 50 -1.27 -4.20 -20.40
CA ILE A 50 -2.28 -5.03 -19.71
C ILE A 50 -1.65 -6.31 -19.18
N LEU A 51 -0.80 -6.97 -19.96
CA LEU A 51 -0.08 -8.18 -19.53
C LEU A 51 0.82 -7.89 -18.34
N HIS A 52 1.58 -6.78 -18.38
CA HIS A 52 2.38 -6.31 -17.26
C HIS A 52 1.53 -6.18 -15.99
N TRP A 53 0.42 -5.45 -16.05
CA TRP A 53 -0.45 -5.27 -14.89
C TRP A 53 -1.05 -6.58 -14.37
N ILE A 54 -1.45 -7.51 -15.25
CA ILE A 54 -1.96 -8.83 -14.85
C ILE A 54 -0.88 -9.64 -14.12
N ILE A 55 0.34 -9.67 -14.66
CA ILE A 55 1.47 -10.39 -14.07
C ILE A 55 1.82 -9.78 -12.70
N THR A 56 1.91 -8.45 -12.62
CA THR A 56 2.16 -7.74 -11.36
C THR A 56 1.08 -8.03 -10.32
N CYS A 57 -0.21 -8.01 -10.70
CA CYS A 57 -1.31 -8.39 -9.80
C CYS A 57 -1.15 -9.83 -9.28
N ALA A 58 -0.79 -10.78 -10.15
CA ALA A 58 -0.60 -12.16 -9.74
C ALA A 58 0.55 -12.31 -8.73
N ILE A 59 1.69 -11.65 -8.99
CA ILE A 59 2.86 -11.64 -8.08
C ILE A 59 2.46 -11.03 -6.73
N TRP A 60 1.86 -9.85 -6.73
CA TRP A 60 1.45 -9.17 -5.50
C TRP A 60 0.40 -9.95 -4.72
N GLY A 61 -0.56 -10.58 -5.40
CA GLY A 61 -1.55 -11.47 -4.80
C GLY A 61 -0.94 -12.67 -4.11
N ILE A 62 0.05 -13.31 -4.75
CA ILE A 62 0.79 -14.44 -4.17
C ILE A 62 1.56 -13.98 -2.92
N ILE A 63 2.28 -12.86 -3.01
CA ILE A 63 3.06 -12.33 -1.89
C ILE A 63 2.16 -11.98 -0.70
N ALA A 64 1.08 -11.25 -0.95
CA ALA A 64 0.11 -10.91 0.09
C ALA A 64 -0.43 -12.18 0.78
N LYS A 65 -0.85 -13.18 -0.01
CA LYS A 65 -1.34 -14.45 0.52
C LYS A 65 -0.28 -15.18 1.37
N VAL A 66 0.97 -15.21 0.91
CA VAL A 66 2.08 -15.84 1.63
C VAL A 66 2.33 -15.13 2.96
N LEU A 67 2.42 -13.79 2.96
CA LEU A 67 2.68 -13.02 4.17
C LEU A 67 1.56 -13.15 5.20
N ILE A 68 0.30 -13.11 4.75
CA ILE A 68 -0.87 -13.35 5.60
C ILE A 68 -0.86 -14.78 6.18
N CYS A 69 -0.50 -15.77 5.37
CA CYS A 69 -0.40 -17.16 5.80
C CYS A 69 0.69 -17.33 6.86
N ILE A 70 1.86 -16.72 6.64
CA ILE A 70 2.99 -16.74 7.59
C ILE A 70 2.58 -16.02 8.88
N SER A 71 1.98 -14.83 8.81
CA SER A 71 1.55 -14.09 10.00
C SER A 71 0.59 -14.92 10.86
N LYS A 72 -0.37 -15.59 10.21
CA LYS A 72 -1.36 -16.44 10.89
C LYS A 72 -0.74 -17.72 11.47
N LYS A 73 0.02 -18.47 10.67
CA LYS A 73 0.49 -19.82 11.05
C LYS A 73 1.73 -19.81 11.93
N LYS A 74 2.67 -18.88 11.68
CA LYS A 74 3.96 -18.83 12.37
C LYS A 74 3.94 -17.89 13.57
N TYR A 75 3.18 -16.80 13.47
CA TYR A 75 3.19 -15.72 14.46
C TYR A 75 1.85 -15.56 15.19
N GLU A 76 0.89 -16.47 14.95
CA GLU A 76 -0.45 -16.47 15.54
C GLU A 76 -1.21 -15.14 15.38
N PHE A 77 -0.81 -14.34 14.39
CA PHE A 77 -1.37 -13.04 14.11
C PHE A 77 -2.25 -13.12 12.86
N ASN A 78 -3.54 -13.33 13.10
CA ASN A 78 -4.55 -13.30 12.06
C ASN A 78 -5.09 -11.88 11.88
N ILE A 79 -4.77 -11.25 10.75
CA ILE A 79 -5.15 -9.86 10.47
C ILE A 79 -6.67 -9.65 10.28
N PHE A 80 -7.45 -10.72 10.12
CA PHE A 80 -8.89 -10.69 9.89
C PHE A 80 -9.73 -10.87 11.17
N THR A 81 -9.09 -10.98 12.34
CA THR A 81 -9.81 -11.21 13.61
C THR A 81 -10.54 -9.97 14.08
N ASN A 82 -9.95 -8.80 13.90
CA ASN A 82 -10.56 -7.57 14.36
C ASN A 82 -11.69 -7.14 13.42
N LYS A 83 -12.91 -7.30 13.92
CA LYS A 83 -14.16 -6.89 13.26
C LYS A 83 -14.98 -5.98 14.18
N ASP A 84 -14.31 -5.33 15.13
CA ASP A 84 -14.97 -4.50 16.13
C ASP A 84 -15.78 -3.40 15.45
N LYS A 85 -16.90 -3.06 16.06
CA LYS A 85 -17.76 -1.99 15.57
C LYS A 85 -16.96 -0.68 15.59
N ILE A 86 -16.90 -0.02 14.44
CA ILE A 86 -16.25 1.28 14.31
C ILE A 86 -17.20 2.34 14.87
N GLU A 87 -16.68 3.15 15.80
CA GLU A 87 -17.45 4.21 16.42
C GLU A 87 -17.84 5.28 15.40
N LYS A 88 -18.99 5.95 15.62
CA LYS A 88 -19.47 7.00 14.70
C LYS A 88 -18.46 8.13 14.51
N ILE A 89 -17.76 8.50 15.59
CA ILE A 89 -16.74 9.55 15.53
C ILE A 89 -15.55 9.13 14.65
N ASN A 90 -15.15 7.86 14.68
CA ASN A 90 -14.07 7.35 13.83
C ASN A 90 -14.44 7.40 12.35
N TRP A 91 -15.71 7.19 12.00
CA TRP A 91 -16.19 7.41 10.63
C TRP A 91 -16.09 8.88 10.21
N VAL A 92 -16.44 9.81 11.09
CA VAL A 92 -16.28 11.25 10.81
C VAL A 92 -14.81 11.61 10.60
N ILE A 93 -13.92 11.15 11.48
CA ILE A 93 -12.47 11.36 11.36
C ILE A 93 -11.95 10.78 10.04
N ALA A 94 -12.39 9.57 9.66
CA ALA A 94 -11.98 8.95 8.41
C ALA A 94 -12.46 9.70 7.17
N LEU A 95 -13.67 10.27 7.18
CA LEU A 95 -14.14 11.12 6.09
C LEU A 95 -13.30 12.41 5.98
N ILE A 96 -12.89 12.99 7.11
CA ILE A 96 -11.97 14.14 7.13
C ILE A 96 -10.62 13.75 6.54
N ILE A 97 -10.04 12.62 6.98
CA ILE A 97 -8.78 12.08 6.46
C ILE A 97 -8.87 11.84 4.95
N LEU A 98 -9.95 11.23 4.47
CA LEU A 98 -10.20 11.01 3.04
C LEU A 98 -10.29 12.34 2.29
N GLY A 99 -11.01 13.32 2.83
CA GLY A 99 -11.10 14.67 2.23
C GLY A 99 -9.74 15.34 2.10
N ILE A 100 -8.88 15.24 3.11
CA ILE A 100 -7.50 15.74 3.07
C ILE A 100 -6.72 15.03 1.96
N SER A 101 -6.79 13.70 1.87
CA SER A 101 -6.15 12.92 0.80
C SER A 101 -6.57 13.38 -0.60
N ILE A 102 -7.87 13.61 -0.82
CA ILE A 102 -8.40 14.07 -2.10
C ILE A 102 -7.89 15.48 -2.44
N ILE A 103 -7.82 16.38 -1.46
CA ILE A 103 -7.28 17.74 -1.68
C ILE A 103 -5.82 17.67 -2.10
N VAL A 104 -5.01 16.85 -1.41
CA VAL A 104 -3.59 16.66 -1.73
C VAL A 104 -3.42 16.02 -3.11
N SER A 105 -4.21 14.99 -3.42
CA SER A 105 -4.22 14.30 -4.71
C SER A 105 -4.56 15.26 -5.86
N ASN A 106 -5.61 16.07 -5.71
CA ASN A 106 -5.98 17.09 -6.68
C ASN A 106 -4.87 18.13 -6.93
N TRP A 107 -4.15 18.50 -5.88
CA TRP A 107 -3.03 19.43 -6.00
C TRP A 107 -1.83 18.78 -6.73
N GLU A 108 -1.50 17.53 -6.42
CA GLU A 108 -0.42 16.78 -7.10
C GLU A 108 -0.74 16.56 -8.60
N TRP A 109 -1.99 16.19 -8.91
CA TRP A 109 -2.43 15.86 -10.27
C TRP A 109 -2.91 17.08 -11.07
N ASN A 110 -2.98 18.26 -10.45
CA ASN A 110 -3.55 19.48 -11.04
C ASN A 110 -4.97 19.24 -11.61
N GLY A 111 -5.80 18.55 -10.82
CA GLY A 111 -7.16 18.15 -11.18
C GLY A 111 -7.53 16.77 -10.63
N PHE A 112 -8.77 16.34 -10.89
CA PHE A 112 -9.28 15.09 -10.34
C PHE A 112 -8.63 13.87 -11.00
N LYS A 113 -7.79 13.17 -10.22
CA LYS A 113 -6.92 12.06 -10.66
C LYS A 113 -7.66 11.07 -11.54
N ILE A 114 -8.82 10.60 -11.11
CA ILE A 114 -9.64 9.61 -11.85
C ILE A 114 -9.95 10.06 -13.27
N LEU A 115 -10.37 11.32 -13.46
CA LEU A 115 -10.74 11.84 -14.77
C LEU A 115 -9.51 12.02 -15.68
N ILE A 116 -8.39 12.42 -15.09
CA ILE A 116 -7.11 12.56 -15.80
C ILE A 116 -6.61 11.20 -16.27
N GLU A 117 -6.61 10.20 -15.40
CA GLU A 117 -6.21 8.83 -15.73
C GLU A 117 -7.13 8.22 -16.78
N PHE A 118 -8.45 8.36 -16.63
CA PHE A 118 -9.42 7.87 -17.61
C PHE A 118 -9.20 8.49 -18.99
N ARG A 119 -8.97 9.81 -19.05
CA ARG A 119 -8.68 10.51 -20.31
C ARG A 119 -7.36 10.03 -20.93
N ASN A 120 -6.32 9.81 -20.14
CA ASN A 120 -5.00 9.43 -20.62
C ASN A 120 -4.91 7.96 -21.04
N ASN A 121 -5.63 7.08 -20.34
CA ASN A 121 -5.55 5.63 -20.58
C ASN A 121 -6.69 5.10 -21.45
N GLY A 122 -7.81 5.80 -21.57
CA GLY A 122 -9.02 5.28 -22.17
C GLY A 122 -9.63 4.16 -21.33
N TRP A 123 -10.87 3.75 -21.65
CA TRP A 123 -11.67 2.87 -20.80
C TRP A 123 -11.00 1.51 -20.51
N LEU A 124 -10.32 0.90 -21.49
CA LEU A 124 -9.77 -0.44 -21.34
C LEU A 124 -8.58 -0.47 -20.39
N LYS A 125 -7.54 0.34 -20.63
CA LYS A 125 -6.37 0.41 -19.75
C LYS A 125 -6.76 0.92 -18.36
N PHE A 126 -7.71 1.85 -18.29
CA PHE A 126 -8.20 2.37 -17.01
C PHE A 126 -8.78 1.26 -16.11
N ILE A 127 -9.56 0.32 -16.65
CA ILE A 127 -10.09 -0.81 -15.86
C ILE A 127 -8.95 -1.66 -15.28
N PHE A 128 -7.96 -2.03 -16.11
CA PHE A 128 -6.83 -2.84 -15.65
C PHE A 128 -5.93 -2.10 -14.66
N GLN A 129 -5.72 -0.80 -14.85
CA GLN A 129 -5.00 0.05 -13.91
C GLN A 129 -5.68 0.06 -12.53
N TYR A 130 -7.01 0.11 -12.47
CA TYR A 130 -7.74 0.13 -11.19
C TYR A 130 -7.78 -1.24 -10.52
N ILE A 131 -7.76 -2.33 -11.30
CA ILE A 131 -7.50 -3.67 -10.76
C ILE A 131 -6.10 -3.72 -10.16
N TYR A 132 -5.10 -3.22 -10.87
CA TYR A 132 -3.73 -3.11 -10.38
C TYR A 132 -3.65 -2.32 -9.06
N TYR A 133 -4.34 -1.18 -8.95
CA TYR A 133 -4.38 -0.38 -7.72
C TYR A 133 -5.00 -1.09 -6.53
N LEU A 134 -5.93 -2.03 -6.73
CA LEU A 134 -6.43 -2.88 -5.64
C LEU A 134 -5.30 -3.73 -5.04
N PHE A 135 -4.48 -4.36 -5.89
CA PHE A 135 -3.36 -5.19 -5.43
C PHE A 135 -2.24 -4.35 -4.82
N GLU A 136 -1.95 -3.17 -5.38
CA GLU A 136 -0.98 -2.23 -4.79
C GLU A 136 -1.41 -1.81 -3.39
N ALA A 137 -2.66 -1.35 -3.25
CA ALA A 137 -3.23 -0.92 -1.97
C ALA A 137 -3.22 -2.05 -0.93
N MET A 138 -3.37 -3.31 -1.35
CA MET A 138 -3.29 -4.47 -0.47
C MET A 138 -1.88 -4.63 0.12
N LEU A 139 -0.83 -4.52 -0.69
CA LEU A 139 0.55 -4.60 -0.18
C LEU A 139 0.91 -3.38 0.67
N VAL A 140 0.48 -2.17 0.27
CA VAL A 140 0.59 -0.96 1.09
C VAL A 140 -0.06 -1.16 2.46
N LEU A 141 -1.27 -1.71 2.50
CA LEU A 141 -1.94 -2.04 3.75
C LEU A 141 -1.17 -3.08 4.57
N LEU A 142 -0.57 -4.11 3.96
CA LEU A 142 0.24 -5.08 4.70
C LEU A 142 1.49 -4.46 5.31
N ILE A 143 2.15 -3.52 4.62
CA ILE A 143 3.25 -2.73 5.21
C ILE A 143 2.76 -2.01 6.47
N ILE A 144 1.60 -1.34 6.38
CA ILE A 144 0.99 -0.64 7.52
C ILE A 144 0.65 -1.62 8.65
N VAL A 145 -0.04 -2.72 8.36
CA VAL A 145 -0.51 -3.69 9.36
C VAL A 145 0.65 -4.30 10.13
N PHE A 146 1.68 -4.74 9.42
CA PHE A 146 2.84 -5.38 10.05
C PHE A 146 3.74 -4.35 10.73
N GLY A 147 3.96 -3.18 10.14
CA GLY A 147 4.66 -2.07 10.81
C GLY A 147 3.95 -1.60 12.08
N GLN A 148 2.62 -1.54 12.04
CA GLN A 148 1.80 -1.19 13.20
C GLN A 148 1.99 -2.21 14.33
N ARG A 149 1.92 -3.50 14.00
CA ARG A 149 2.13 -4.58 14.97
C ARG A 149 3.56 -4.59 15.52
N ALA A 150 4.55 -4.33 14.68
CA ALA A 150 5.95 -4.24 15.08
C ALA A 150 6.18 -3.14 16.12
N GLY A 151 5.71 -1.93 15.84
CA GLY A 151 5.85 -0.79 16.76
C GLY A 151 5.06 -0.97 18.05
N GLU A 152 3.87 -1.55 17.98
CA GLU A 152 3.07 -1.86 19.18
C GLU A 152 3.76 -2.81 20.13
N LEU A 153 4.39 -3.87 19.61
CA LEU A 153 5.13 -4.83 20.43
C LEU A 153 6.43 -4.24 20.97
N GLN A 154 7.13 -3.44 20.17
CA GLN A 154 8.43 -2.87 20.53
C GLN A 154 8.30 -1.74 21.55
N PHE A 155 7.37 -0.81 21.32
CA PHE A 155 7.23 0.42 22.11
C PHE A 155 6.06 0.39 23.09
N LYS A 156 5.25 -0.69 23.09
CA LYS A 156 4.07 -0.85 23.97
C LYS A 156 3.08 0.31 23.86
N ASN A 157 2.99 0.91 22.67
CA ASN A 157 2.10 2.05 22.38
C ASN A 157 1.30 1.76 21.12
N SER A 158 -0.02 1.69 21.24
CA SER A 158 -0.96 1.43 20.15
C SER A 158 -1.60 2.67 19.54
N LYS A 159 -1.32 3.86 20.09
CA LYS A 159 -1.91 5.13 19.65
C LYS A 159 -1.14 5.78 18.49
N LEU A 160 0.16 5.47 18.37
CA LEU A 160 1.00 6.03 17.32
C LEU A 160 0.87 5.22 16.01
N PRO A 161 0.91 5.88 14.84
CA PRO A 161 0.78 5.26 13.52
C PRO A 161 2.10 4.62 13.06
N TRP A 162 2.63 3.66 13.81
CA TRP A 162 3.88 2.95 13.49
C TRP A 162 3.89 2.35 12.09
N GLY A 163 2.74 1.82 11.65
CA GLY A 163 2.57 1.32 10.28
C GLY A 163 2.77 2.39 9.22
N GLY A 164 2.30 3.60 9.50
CA GLY A 164 2.47 4.76 8.62
C GLY A 164 3.92 5.27 8.59
N PHE A 165 4.63 5.21 9.72
CA PHE A 165 6.07 5.52 9.74
C PHE A 165 6.88 4.53 8.91
N LEU A 166 6.59 3.22 9.03
CA LEU A 166 7.26 2.21 8.21
C LEU A 166 6.95 2.42 6.71
N LEU A 167 5.69 2.70 6.37
CA LEU A 167 5.29 2.98 5.00
C LEU A 167 6.00 4.23 4.45
N GLY A 168 6.12 5.31 5.23
CA GLY A 168 6.82 6.52 4.84
C GLY A 168 8.30 6.25 4.55
N LEU A 169 8.96 5.49 5.42
CA LEU A 169 10.37 5.12 5.25
C LEU A 169 10.64 4.17 4.08
N THR A 170 9.63 3.42 3.64
CA THR A 170 9.76 2.43 2.57
C THR A 170 9.18 2.96 1.28
N TRP A 171 7.87 2.95 1.14
CA TRP A 171 7.15 3.39 -0.05
C TRP A 171 7.31 4.89 -0.31
N GLY A 172 7.21 5.74 0.73
CA GLY A 172 7.34 7.20 0.59
C GLY A 172 8.74 7.65 0.14
N LEU A 173 9.79 7.19 0.82
CA LEU A 173 11.17 7.54 0.48
C LEU A 173 11.60 6.98 -0.88
N VAL A 174 11.16 5.78 -1.27
CA VAL A 174 11.47 5.28 -2.62
C VAL A 174 10.83 6.12 -3.70
N HIS A 175 9.61 6.60 -3.51
CA HIS A 175 8.98 7.54 -4.46
C HIS A 175 9.72 8.87 -4.56
N MET A 176 10.31 9.35 -3.46
CA MET A 176 11.19 10.52 -3.48
C MET A 176 12.38 10.31 -4.43
N LEU A 177 13.00 9.12 -4.36
CA LEU A 177 14.16 8.77 -5.18
C LEU A 177 13.78 8.54 -6.65
N THR A 178 12.66 7.88 -6.92
CA THR A 178 12.25 7.53 -8.29
C THR A 178 11.59 8.68 -9.05
N LYS A 179 10.83 9.55 -8.37
CA LYS A 179 10.21 10.74 -9.01
C LYS A 179 11.17 11.93 -9.14
N GLY A 180 12.31 11.91 -8.46
CA GLY A 180 13.32 12.99 -8.53
C GLY A 180 12.86 14.33 -7.94
N ASN A 181 11.76 14.36 -7.18
CA ASN A 181 11.20 15.58 -6.59
C ASN A 181 11.13 15.44 -5.07
N LEU A 182 11.98 16.20 -4.36
CA LEU A 182 12.09 16.19 -2.91
C LEU A 182 10.78 16.56 -2.22
N MET A 183 10.07 17.58 -2.72
CA MET A 183 8.81 18.04 -2.12
C MET A 183 7.73 16.96 -2.24
N MET A 184 7.57 16.36 -3.42
CA MET A 184 6.61 15.26 -3.63
C MET A 184 6.95 14.05 -2.74
N GLY A 185 8.23 13.70 -2.64
CA GLY A 185 8.68 12.61 -1.78
C GLY A 185 8.40 12.84 -0.29
N LEU A 186 8.68 14.03 0.22
CA LEU A 186 8.37 14.40 1.60
C LEU A 186 6.85 14.39 1.86
N MET A 187 6.06 14.89 0.92
CA MET A 187 4.60 14.81 1.03
C MET A 187 4.11 13.37 1.06
N LEU A 188 4.64 12.47 0.23
CA LEU A 188 4.29 11.05 0.26
C LEU A 188 4.69 10.38 1.57
N CYS A 189 5.81 10.78 2.19
CA CYS A 189 6.18 10.31 3.52
C CYS A 189 5.16 10.75 4.58
N ILE A 190 4.70 12.00 4.54
CA ILE A 190 3.66 12.51 5.45
C ILE A 190 2.33 11.79 5.19
N MET A 191 1.93 11.64 3.92
CA MET A 191 0.70 10.93 3.55
C MET A 191 0.73 9.46 3.98
N SER A 192 1.90 8.82 3.97
CA SER A 192 2.06 7.47 4.52
C SER A 192 1.73 7.40 6.01
N VAL A 193 2.08 8.43 6.79
CA VAL A 193 1.67 8.54 8.21
C VAL A 193 0.15 8.70 8.33
N VAL A 194 -0.47 9.48 7.45
CA VAL A 194 -1.93 9.63 7.38
C VAL A 194 -2.60 8.28 7.06
N TYR A 195 -2.02 7.44 6.19
CA TYR A 195 -2.54 6.09 5.92
C TYR A 195 -2.45 5.19 7.16
N GLY A 196 -1.35 5.28 7.92
CA GLY A 196 -1.23 4.59 9.22
C GLY A 196 -2.27 5.06 10.24
N ALA A 197 -2.55 6.37 10.29
CA ALA A 197 -3.58 6.94 11.15
C ALA A 197 -4.99 6.49 10.72
N ALA A 198 -5.26 6.39 9.43
CA ALA A 198 -6.50 5.85 8.87
C ALA A 198 -6.73 4.40 9.32
N TYR A 199 -5.69 3.56 9.29
CA TYR A 199 -5.76 2.17 9.78
C TYR A 199 -6.11 2.09 11.28
N ILE A 200 -5.50 2.93 12.12
CA ILE A 200 -5.81 2.99 13.56
C ILE A 200 -7.24 3.50 13.78
N THR A 201 -7.64 4.55 13.07
CA THR A 201 -8.99 5.15 13.17
C THR A 201 -10.08 4.13 12.84
N MET A 202 -9.82 3.26 11.86
CA MET A 202 -10.69 2.13 11.53
C MET A 202 -10.63 0.98 12.54
N ASN A 203 -10.17 1.23 13.77
CA ASN A 203 -9.96 0.24 14.82
C ASN A 203 -9.11 -0.96 14.36
N LYS A 204 -8.22 -0.78 13.37
CA LYS A 204 -7.43 -1.87 12.76
C LYS A 204 -8.30 -2.96 12.11
N ASN A 205 -9.55 -2.64 11.79
CA ASN A 205 -10.43 -3.50 11.02
C ASN A 205 -9.95 -3.50 9.56
N ILE A 206 -9.37 -4.62 9.13
CA ILE A 206 -8.73 -4.74 7.82
C ILE A 206 -9.68 -4.45 6.65
N TYR A 207 -10.96 -4.82 6.77
CA TYR A 207 -11.94 -4.63 5.71
C TYR A 207 -12.24 -3.15 5.49
N SER A 208 -12.50 -2.43 6.59
CA SER A 208 -12.82 -0.99 6.51
C SER A 208 -11.58 -0.16 6.20
N ALA A 209 -10.43 -0.51 6.79
CA ALA A 209 -9.16 0.15 6.50
C ALA A 209 -8.72 -0.05 5.05
N TYR A 210 -8.89 -1.24 4.47
CA TYR A 210 -8.56 -1.49 3.07
C TYR A 210 -9.38 -0.61 2.13
N VAL A 211 -10.70 -0.53 2.34
CA VAL A 211 -11.56 0.35 1.54
C VAL A 211 -11.13 1.81 1.68
N LEU A 212 -10.91 2.28 2.90
CA LEU A 212 -10.51 3.66 3.15
C LEU A 212 -9.16 3.99 2.50
N ILE A 213 -8.13 3.16 2.71
CA ILE A 213 -6.79 3.37 2.15
C ILE A 213 -6.81 3.27 0.62
N PHE A 214 -7.56 2.33 0.05
CA PHE A 214 -7.74 2.26 -1.40
C PHE A 214 -8.36 3.55 -1.95
N LEU A 215 -9.44 4.05 -1.33
CA LEU A 215 -10.07 5.30 -1.72
C LEU A 215 -9.12 6.50 -1.58
N MET A 216 -8.35 6.58 -0.49
CA MET A 216 -7.32 7.61 -0.32
C MET A 216 -6.23 7.57 -1.38
N PHE A 217 -5.97 6.39 -1.95
CA PHE A 217 -4.93 6.16 -2.95
C PHE A 217 -5.40 6.48 -4.38
N VAL A 218 -6.66 6.16 -4.72
CA VAL A 218 -7.19 6.33 -6.09
C VAL A 218 -7.94 7.64 -6.32
N LEU A 219 -8.42 8.31 -5.26
CA LEU A 219 -9.17 9.57 -5.37
C LEU A 219 -8.28 10.82 -5.32
#